data_AF-A0A8T7K2I1-F1
#
_entry.id   AF-A0A8T7K2I1-F1
#
_cell.length_a   1.000
_cell.length_b   1.000
_cell.length_c   1.000
_cell.angle_alpha   90.00
_cell.angle_beta   90.00
_cell.angle_gamma   90.00
#
_symmetry.space_group_name_H-M   'P 1'
#
loop_
_entity.id
_entity.type
_entity.pdbx_description
1 polymer ?
#
loop_
_entity_poly.entity_id
_entity_poly.type
_entity_poly.pdbx_seq_one_letter_code
_entity_poly.pdbx_strand_id
1 'polypeptide(L)'
;MDSRWERLERIVLSLVKQYAPQLLTTETTQGLAREERLERLCRRLASLGLLVLACDTGDLTGNPALVQTQNWASGLARLYATLVRRLFPSYTQFEMHYIDNEQPAVMLALGEATALMQRMAGFILPYLAARHMQVASEAELRGLVEIVLEELEATDLPRQEYLALRAECVLLLQRLLSAPVRPLLLRVFDRPIFFGQTEAPPQQTSVTGRLPAMPATLPADARPRQPQQSADAARIQEASRPQTGALPPNHLPEMPSAPLPETGPIKASPEPAKEVTKDPTTLKRPAMPPVVRPTGGGPTRRPPVPPLPDDDEK
;
A
#
# COMPACT_ATOMS: atom_id res chain seq x y z
N MET A 1 22.66 -6.10 15.31
CA MET A 1 21.86 -5.18 14.47
C MET A 1 21.12 -6.02 13.45
N ASP A 2 19.87 -5.66 13.13
CA ASP A 2 19.00 -6.44 12.24
C ASP A 2 19.52 -6.39 10.79
N SER A 3 20.12 -7.50 10.33
CA SER A 3 20.65 -7.70 8.96
C SER A 3 19.63 -7.37 7.85
N ARG A 4 18.33 -7.46 8.16
CA ARG A 4 17.21 -7.12 7.28
C ARG A 4 17.24 -5.65 6.83
N TRP A 5 17.54 -4.72 7.75
CA TRP A 5 17.59 -3.29 7.44
C TRP A 5 18.82 -2.92 6.61
N GLU A 6 19.94 -3.61 6.81
CA GLU A 6 21.15 -3.47 5.97
C GLU A 6 20.93 -3.95 4.54
N ARG A 7 20.22 -5.06 4.36
CA ARG A 7 19.82 -5.53 3.04
C ARG A 7 18.92 -4.51 2.35
N LEU A 8 17.87 -4.07 3.04
CA LEU A 8 16.90 -3.12 2.49
C LEU A 8 17.54 -1.78 2.13
N GLU A 9 18.42 -1.25 2.98
CA GLU A 9 19.16 -0.03 2.69
C GLU A 9 20.00 -0.16 1.42
N ARG A 10 20.76 -1.25 1.27
CA ARG A 10 21.57 -1.47 0.07
C ARG A 10 20.71 -1.51 -1.19
N ILE A 11 19.55 -2.17 -1.13
CA ILE A 11 18.60 -2.24 -2.24
C ILE A 11 18.08 -0.83 -2.58
N VAL A 12 17.56 -0.09 -1.60
CA VAL A 12 17.03 1.26 -1.81
C VAL A 12 18.11 2.19 -2.37
N LEU A 13 19.32 2.17 -1.82
CA LEU A 13 20.43 2.98 -2.33
C LEU A 13 20.83 2.58 -3.75
N SER A 14 20.79 1.30 -4.10
CA SER A 14 21.03 0.84 -5.47
C SER A 14 19.97 1.37 -6.42
N LEU A 15 18.68 1.29 -6.04
CA LEU A 15 17.57 1.83 -6.82
C LEU A 15 17.69 3.35 -6.99
N VAL A 16 18.02 4.07 -5.93
CA VAL A 16 18.24 5.53 -6.00
C VAL A 16 19.40 5.85 -6.94
N LYS A 17 20.54 5.15 -6.86
CA LYS A 17 21.67 5.35 -7.79
C LYS A 17 21.28 5.13 -9.25
N GLN A 18 20.43 4.14 -9.53
CA GLN A 18 20.03 3.77 -10.88
C GLN A 18 18.99 4.73 -11.47
N TYR A 19 17.96 5.07 -10.70
CA TYR A 19 16.79 5.79 -11.23
C TYR A 19 16.76 7.29 -10.86
N ALA A 20 17.42 7.68 -9.77
CA ALA A 20 17.29 9.02 -9.21
C ALA A 20 18.57 9.48 -8.47
N PRO A 21 19.75 9.48 -9.12
CA PRO A 21 21.02 9.80 -8.45
C PRO A 21 21.03 11.20 -7.80
N GLN A 22 20.20 12.13 -8.29
CA GLN A 22 20.00 13.45 -7.71
C GLN A 22 19.43 13.44 -6.27
N LEU A 23 18.86 12.32 -5.81
CA LEU A 23 18.36 12.21 -4.43
C LEU A 23 19.45 11.89 -3.40
N LEU A 24 20.68 11.59 -3.85
CA LEU A 24 21.82 11.25 -2.98
C LEU A 24 22.59 12.48 -2.48
N THR A 25 22.05 13.70 -2.64
CA THR A 25 22.67 14.90 -2.11
C THR A 25 22.80 14.82 -0.58
N THR A 26 23.91 15.33 -0.03
CA THR A 26 24.28 15.25 1.38
C THR A 26 23.18 15.72 2.33
N GLU A 27 22.41 16.74 1.93
CA GLU A 27 21.30 17.31 2.70
C GLU A 27 20.18 16.30 3.00
N THR A 28 19.98 15.29 2.14
CA THR A 28 18.88 14.33 2.31
C THR A 28 19.18 13.31 3.41
N THR A 29 20.43 13.19 3.86
CA THR A 29 20.91 12.05 4.66
C THR A 29 21.51 12.39 6.02
N GLN A 30 21.78 13.67 6.29
CA GLN A 30 22.49 14.08 7.49
C GLN A 30 21.54 14.22 8.70
N GLY A 31 21.91 13.61 9.84
CA GLY A 31 21.23 13.80 11.13
C GLY A 31 19.94 13.00 11.37
N LEU A 32 19.46 12.21 10.40
CA LEU A 32 18.28 11.36 10.57
C LEU A 32 18.63 9.96 11.04
N ALA A 33 17.69 9.33 11.75
CA ALA A 33 17.74 7.89 11.98
C ALA A 33 17.72 7.15 10.64
N ARG A 34 18.31 5.95 10.64
CA ARG A 34 18.44 5.13 9.43
C ARG A 34 17.08 4.83 8.80
N GLU A 35 16.09 4.45 9.60
CA GLU A 35 14.74 4.13 9.13
C GLU A 35 14.08 5.35 8.49
N GLU A 36 14.18 6.51 9.13
CA GLU A 36 13.62 7.78 8.63
C GLU A 36 14.27 8.19 7.30
N ARG A 37 15.58 7.98 7.16
CA ARG A 37 16.30 8.23 5.91
C ARG A 37 15.77 7.33 4.79
N LEU A 38 15.63 6.03 5.04
CA LEU A 38 15.11 5.08 4.05
C LEU A 38 13.68 5.41 3.66
N GLU A 39 12.84 5.72 4.64
CA GLU A 39 11.46 6.11 4.40
C GLU A 39 11.39 7.37 3.52
N ARG A 40 12.19 8.39 3.83
CA ARG A 40 12.27 9.62 3.03
C ARG A 40 12.73 9.35 1.60
N LEU A 41 13.71 8.46 1.40
CA LEU A 41 14.16 8.05 0.08
C LEU A 41 13.07 7.31 -0.69
N CYS A 42 12.38 6.35 -0.06
CA CYS A 42 11.25 5.62 -0.67
C CYS A 42 10.11 6.56 -1.07
N ARG A 43 9.78 7.57 -0.24
CA ARG A 43 8.80 8.60 -0.61
C ARG A 43 9.23 9.42 -1.81
N ARG A 44 10.51 9.84 -1.86
CA ARG A 44 11.05 10.58 -3.01
C ARG A 44 11.08 9.71 -4.28
N LEU A 45 11.34 8.41 -4.17
CA LEU A 45 11.18 7.48 -5.30
C LEU A 45 9.72 7.41 -5.77
N ALA A 46 8.75 7.41 -4.85
CA ALA A 46 7.34 7.40 -5.23
C ALA A 46 6.93 8.64 -6.02
N SER A 47 7.58 9.79 -5.77
CA SER A 47 7.39 11.00 -6.58
C SER A 47 7.82 10.86 -8.05
N LEU A 48 8.66 9.87 -8.34
CA LEU A 48 9.12 9.51 -9.68
C LEU A 48 8.36 8.31 -10.25
N GLY A 49 7.27 7.87 -9.61
CA GLY A 49 6.50 6.70 -10.03
C GLY A 49 7.09 5.36 -9.59
N LEU A 50 8.06 5.36 -8.67
CA LEU A 50 8.75 4.15 -8.18
C LEU A 50 8.38 3.88 -6.72
N LEU A 51 7.63 2.82 -6.46
CA LEU A 51 7.20 2.44 -5.11
C LEU A 51 7.95 1.19 -4.64
N VAL A 52 8.76 1.35 -3.60
CA VAL A 52 9.52 0.26 -2.99
C VAL A 52 8.69 -0.36 -1.86
N LEU A 53 8.45 -1.66 -1.95
CA LEU A 53 7.64 -2.43 -1.02
C LEU A 53 8.54 -3.47 -0.34
N ALA A 54 8.59 -3.48 0.99
CA ALA A 54 9.22 -4.54 1.76
C ALA A 54 8.12 -5.30 2.51
N CYS A 55 7.90 -6.57 2.16
CA CYS A 55 6.77 -7.37 2.57
C CYS A 55 7.20 -8.50 3.50
N ASP A 56 6.72 -8.47 4.73
CA ASP A 56 6.96 -9.50 5.73
C ASP A 56 5.75 -10.43 5.87
N THR A 57 5.94 -11.74 5.81
CA THR A 57 4.90 -12.76 5.94
C THR A 57 4.96 -13.48 7.30
N GLY A 58 5.80 -12.97 8.22
CA GLY A 58 5.98 -13.54 9.55
C GLY A 58 6.72 -14.87 9.48
N ASP A 59 6.11 -15.92 10.01
CA ASP A 59 6.72 -17.25 10.11
C ASP A 59 6.63 -18.07 8.81
N LEU A 60 5.93 -17.55 7.80
CA LEU A 60 5.86 -18.20 6.49
C LEU A 60 7.22 -18.13 5.80
N THR A 61 7.68 -19.25 5.25
CA THR A 61 8.93 -19.35 4.50
C THR A 61 8.71 -20.10 3.20
N GLY A 62 9.61 -19.91 2.22
CA GLY A 62 9.57 -20.60 0.94
C GLY A 62 8.36 -20.26 0.06
N ASN A 63 7.79 -21.27 -0.60
CA ASN A 63 6.71 -21.09 -1.57
C ASN A 63 5.43 -20.46 -0.98
N PRO A 64 4.93 -20.88 0.22
CA PRO A 64 3.77 -20.22 0.84
C PRO A 64 3.95 -18.71 1.04
N ALA A 65 5.12 -18.26 1.50
CA ALA A 65 5.42 -16.83 1.67
C ALA A 65 5.38 -16.07 0.34
N LEU A 66 5.96 -16.66 -0.72
CA LEU A 66 5.96 -16.10 -2.06
C LEU A 66 4.54 -15.96 -2.62
N VAL A 67 3.71 -17.00 -2.50
CA VAL A 67 2.32 -16.97 -2.98
C VAL A 67 1.49 -15.90 -2.25
N GLN A 68 1.65 -15.77 -0.93
CA GLN A 68 0.94 -14.73 -0.17
C GLN A 68 1.40 -13.32 -0.57
N THR A 69 2.70 -13.14 -0.73
CA THR A 69 3.28 -11.86 -1.19
C THR A 69 2.77 -11.51 -2.59
N GLN A 70 2.72 -12.46 -3.52
CA GLN A 70 2.20 -12.25 -4.88
C GLN A 70 0.71 -11.93 -4.90
N ASN A 71 -0.09 -12.60 -4.08
CA ASN A 71 -1.51 -12.31 -3.95
C ASN A 71 -1.75 -10.91 -3.39
N TRP A 72 -0.98 -10.49 -2.39
CA TRP A 72 -1.04 -9.15 -1.82
C TRP A 72 -0.62 -8.08 -2.83
N ALA A 73 0.52 -8.30 -3.51
CA ALA A 73 1.02 -7.42 -4.57
C ALA A 73 -0.01 -7.26 -5.70
N SER A 74 -0.64 -8.36 -6.12
CA SER A 74 -1.73 -8.35 -7.11
C SER A 74 -2.95 -7.56 -6.64
N GLY A 75 -3.27 -7.61 -5.34
CA GLY A 75 -4.34 -6.79 -4.74
C GLY A 75 -4.02 -5.30 -4.81
N LEU A 76 -2.75 -4.94 -4.54
CA LEU A 76 -2.28 -3.56 -4.62
C LEU A 76 -2.27 -3.06 -6.07
N ALA A 77 -1.88 -3.91 -7.03
CA ALA A 77 -1.95 -3.63 -8.45
C ALA A 77 -3.39 -3.37 -8.93
N ARG A 78 -4.35 -4.17 -8.46
CA ARG A 78 -5.78 -3.97 -8.75
C ARG A 78 -6.28 -2.64 -8.19
N LEU A 79 -5.89 -2.28 -6.96
CA LEU A 79 -6.24 -0.99 -6.37
C LEU A 79 -5.72 0.18 -7.21
N TYR A 80 -4.45 0.11 -7.64
CA TYR A 80 -3.86 1.09 -8.55
C TYR A 80 -4.66 1.17 -9.87
N ALA A 81 -4.90 0.03 -10.52
CA ALA A 81 -5.62 0.00 -11.80
C ALA A 81 -7.05 0.52 -11.71
N THR A 82 -7.77 0.22 -10.62
CA THR A 82 -9.13 0.71 -10.37
C THR A 82 -9.16 2.24 -10.25
N LEU A 83 -8.19 2.84 -9.53
CA LEU A 83 -8.07 4.30 -9.40
C LEU A 83 -7.65 4.95 -10.72
N VAL A 84 -6.60 4.43 -11.36
CA VAL A 84 -6.09 4.98 -12.64
C VAL A 84 -7.14 4.95 -13.74
N ARG A 85 -7.87 3.85 -13.91
CA ARG A 85 -8.87 3.74 -14.99
C ARG A 85 -9.93 4.84 -14.93
N ARG A 86 -10.26 5.32 -13.73
CA ARG A 86 -11.28 6.35 -13.50
C ARG A 86 -10.72 7.77 -13.46
N LEU A 87 -9.54 7.94 -12.87
CA LEU A 87 -8.95 9.27 -12.62
C LEU A 87 -7.91 9.68 -13.67
N PHE A 88 -7.22 8.70 -14.25
CA PHE A 88 -6.01 8.88 -15.06
C PHE A 88 -6.02 7.94 -16.28
N PRO A 89 -7.02 8.03 -17.18
CA PRO A 89 -7.21 7.05 -18.26
C PRO A 89 -6.02 6.95 -19.23
N SER A 90 -5.17 7.97 -19.30
CA SER A 90 -3.95 7.98 -20.12
C SER A 90 -2.78 7.21 -19.51
N TYR A 91 -2.80 6.90 -18.21
CA TYR A 91 -1.64 6.42 -17.44
C TYR A 91 -1.81 4.97 -16.99
N THR A 92 -2.05 4.08 -17.94
CA THR A 92 -2.49 2.69 -17.65
C THR A 92 -1.37 1.74 -17.23
N GLN A 93 -0.10 2.10 -17.43
CA GLN A 93 0.97 1.15 -17.16
C GLN A 93 1.24 1.05 -15.65
N PHE A 94 1.30 -0.19 -15.19
CA PHE A 94 1.68 -0.55 -13.85
C PHE A 94 2.39 -1.90 -13.86
N GLU A 95 3.63 -1.91 -13.39
CA GLU A 95 4.46 -3.09 -13.33
C GLU A 95 4.94 -3.35 -11.91
N MET A 96 5.07 -4.62 -11.54
CA MET A 96 5.66 -5.02 -10.26
C MET A 96 6.76 -6.03 -10.52
N HIS A 97 7.95 -5.73 -10.00
CA HIS A 97 9.15 -6.54 -10.13
C HIS A 97 9.64 -6.98 -8.75
N TYR A 98 10.02 -8.24 -8.62
CA TYR A 98 10.70 -8.73 -7.43
C TYR A 98 12.19 -8.39 -7.56
N ILE A 99 12.70 -7.64 -6.58
CA ILE A 99 14.14 -7.32 -6.50
C ILE A 99 14.87 -8.47 -5.80
N ASP A 100 14.23 -9.03 -4.78
CA ASP A 100 14.77 -10.10 -3.94
C ASP A 100 13.62 -10.95 -3.39
N ASN A 101 13.86 -12.25 -3.31
CA ASN A 101 12.93 -13.25 -2.79
C ASN A 101 13.25 -13.67 -1.34
N GLU A 102 14.32 -13.15 -0.72
CA GLU A 102 14.62 -13.38 0.68
C GLU A 102 13.59 -12.69 1.59
N GLN A 103 13.19 -13.35 2.68
CA GLN A 103 12.28 -12.78 3.67
C GLN A 103 12.96 -11.62 4.45
N PRO A 104 12.36 -10.41 4.55
CA PRO A 104 11.13 -9.93 3.90
C PRO A 104 11.32 -9.61 2.40
N ALA A 105 10.41 -10.10 1.56
CA ALA A 105 10.50 -9.92 0.12
C ALA A 105 10.50 -8.44 -0.26
N VAL A 106 11.36 -8.04 -1.21
CA VAL A 106 11.46 -6.65 -1.66
C VAL A 106 10.99 -6.56 -3.11
N MET A 107 9.97 -5.74 -3.33
CA MET A 107 9.38 -5.49 -4.64
C MET A 107 9.51 -4.03 -5.03
N LEU A 108 9.62 -3.80 -6.33
CA LEU A 108 9.55 -2.48 -6.95
C LEU A 108 8.30 -2.42 -7.82
N ALA A 109 7.40 -1.50 -7.50
CA ALA A 109 6.28 -1.18 -8.38
C ALA A 109 6.58 0.10 -9.17
N LEU A 110 6.35 0.05 -10.49
CA LEU A 110 6.47 1.19 -11.40
C LEU A 110 5.07 1.56 -11.88
N GLY A 111 4.70 2.83 -11.73
CA GLY A 111 3.41 3.35 -12.16
C GLY A 111 3.57 4.69 -12.86
N GLU A 112 2.89 4.85 -14.00
CA GLU A 112 2.93 6.10 -14.77
C GLU A 112 2.21 7.27 -14.06
N ALA A 113 1.16 6.98 -13.29
CA ALA A 113 0.42 7.99 -12.54
C ALA A 113 1.17 8.37 -11.26
N THR A 114 2.19 9.21 -11.39
CA THR A 114 3.09 9.60 -10.28
C THR A 114 2.33 10.22 -9.10
N ALA A 115 1.30 11.02 -9.36
CA ALA A 115 0.43 11.58 -8.32
C ALA A 115 -0.21 10.47 -7.47
N LEU A 116 -0.74 9.42 -8.10
CA LEU A 116 -1.30 8.27 -7.39
C LEU A 116 -0.22 7.50 -6.62
N MET A 117 0.96 7.29 -7.21
CA MET A 117 2.08 6.61 -6.53
C MET A 117 2.50 7.35 -5.25
N GLN A 118 2.53 8.69 -5.28
CA GLN A 118 2.76 9.51 -4.10
C GLN A 118 1.68 9.29 -3.04
N ARG A 119 0.39 9.28 -3.42
CA ARG A 119 -0.71 9.04 -2.46
C ARG A 119 -0.72 7.63 -1.89
N MET A 120 -0.34 6.64 -2.69
CA MET A 120 -0.14 5.28 -2.19
C MET A 120 0.97 5.22 -1.15
N ALA A 121 2.09 5.90 -1.38
CA ALA A 121 3.22 5.96 -0.45
C ALA A 121 2.93 6.78 0.82
N GLY A 122 2.13 7.84 0.72
CA GLY A 122 1.87 8.78 1.81
C GLY A 122 0.64 8.47 2.66
N PHE A 123 -0.32 7.71 2.14
CA PHE A 123 -1.57 7.39 2.84
C PHE A 123 -1.84 5.89 2.91
N ILE A 124 -1.86 5.20 1.78
CA ILE A 124 -2.34 3.82 1.71
C ILE A 124 -1.37 2.83 2.37
N LEU A 125 -0.09 2.85 1.98
CA LEU A 125 0.90 1.94 2.55
C LEU A 125 1.15 2.17 4.04
N PRO A 126 1.30 3.42 4.53
CA PRO A 126 1.38 3.68 5.97
C PRO A 126 0.18 3.16 6.73
N TYR A 127 -1.02 3.31 6.16
CA TYR A 127 -2.25 2.76 6.75
C TYR A 127 -2.22 1.23 6.82
N LEU A 128 -1.87 0.56 5.73
CA LEU A 128 -1.76 -0.91 5.70
C LEU A 128 -0.69 -1.42 6.68
N ALA A 129 0.42 -0.69 6.84
CA ALA A 129 1.48 -1.01 7.78
C ALA A 129 1.03 -0.86 9.25
N ALA A 130 0.29 0.20 9.55
CA ALA A 130 -0.19 0.52 10.89
C ALA A 130 -1.35 -0.37 11.35
N ARG A 131 -2.25 -0.75 10.43
CA ARG A 131 -3.44 -1.58 10.69
C ARG A 131 -3.24 -3.07 10.43
N HIS A 132 -2.01 -3.53 10.18
CA HIS A 132 -1.74 -4.94 9.95
C HIS A 132 -2.23 -5.79 11.14
N MET A 133 -3.02 -6.83 10.88
CA MET A 133 -3.67 -7.71 11.87
C MET A 133 -4.69 -7.02 12.80
N GLN A 134 -5.09 -5.78 12.52
CA GLN A 134 -6.17 -5.09 13.22
C GLN A 134 -7.43 -5.08 12.38
N VAL A 135 -8.60 -5.23 13.02
CA VAL A 135 -9.88 -5.10 12.34
C VAL A 135 -10.12 -3.61 12.06
N ALA A 136 -9.95 -3.20 10.80
CA ALA A 136 -10.31 -1.86 10.36
C ALA A 136 -11.83 -1.78 10.15
N SER A 137 -12.44 -0.72 10.66
CA SER A 137 -13.85 -0.46 10.40
C SER A 137 -14.07 -0.01 8.96
N GLU A 138 -15.23 -0.32 8.37
CA GLU A 138 -15.56 0.14 7.02
C GLU A 138 -15.57 1.68 6.93
N ALA A 139 -16.01 2.36 7.99
CA ALA A 139 -16.03 3.82 8.07
C ALA A 139 -14.62 4.42 8.00
N GLU A 140 -13.65 3.80 8.68
CA GLU A 140 -12.25 4.23 8.64
C GLU A 140 -11.65 4.09 7.24
N LEU A 141 -11.88 2.95 6.58
CA LEU A 141 -11.43 2.71 5.20
C LEU A 141 -12.10 3.68 4.22
N ARG A 142 -13.38 3.97 4.42
CA ARG A 142 -14.11 4.95 3.62
C ARG A 142 -13.49 6.34 3.76
N GLY A 143 -13.18 6.76 4.99
CA GLY A 143 -12.49 8.03 5.24
C GLY A 143 -11.12 8.09 4.58
N LEU A 144 -10.33 7.00 4.62
CA LEU A 144 -9.03 6.93 3.95
C LEU A 144 -9.17 7.11 2.44
N VAL A 145 -10.12 6.41 1.83
CA VAL A 145 -10.36 6.51 0.39
C VAL A 145 -10.85 7.91 0.01
N GLU A 146 -11.74 8.52 0.81
CA GLU A 146 -12.21 9.89 0.57
C GLU A 146 -11.05 10.89 0.55
N ILE A 147 -10.13 10.79 1.50
CA ILE A 147 -8.95 11.65 1.57
C ILE A 147 -8.04 11.43 0.37
N VAL A 148 -7.80 10.17 -0.02
CA VAL A 148 -6.99 9.87 -1.21
C VAL A 148 -7.66 10.44 -2.47
N LEU A 149 -8.97 10.31 -2.62
CA LEU A 149 -9.72 10.85 -3.74
C LEU A 149 -9.73 12.39 -3.74
N GLU A 150 -9.82 13.03 -2.58
CA GLU A 150 -9.71 14.48 -2.44
C GLU A 150 -8.31 14.98 -2.82
N GLU A 151 -7.25 14.32 -2.36
CA GLU A 151 -5.85 14.64 -2.71
C GLU A 151 -5.48 14.35 -4.17
N LEU A 152 -6.33 13.60 -4.87
CA LEU A 152 -6.23 13.34 -6.32
C LEU A 152 -7.21 14.21 -7.12
N GLU A 153 -7.88 15.17 -6.47
CA GLU A 153 -8.82 16.11 -7.10
C GLU A 153 -9.95 15.38 -7.87
N ALA A 154 -10.40 14.23 -7.35
CA ALA A 154 -11.43 13.40 -7.97
C ALA A 154 -12.86 13.99 -7.86
N THR A 155 -12.99 15.28 -7.56
CA THR A 155 -14.27 15.99 -7.38
C THR A 155 -15.09 16.09 -8.66
N ASP A 156 -14.42 15.99 -9.80
CA ASP A 156 -15.04 16.15 -11.12
C ASP A 156 -15.78 14.89 -11.59
N LEU A 157 -15.63 13.76 -10.87
CA LEU A 157 -16.33 12.54 -11.24
C LEU A 157 -17.84 12.65 -10.98
N PRO A 158 -18.68 12.08 -11.86
CA PRO A 158 -20.10 11.93 -11.58
C PRO A 158 -20.30 11.23 -10.24
N ARG A 159 -21.24 11.74 -9.43
CA ARG A 159 -21.48 11.25 -8.07
C ARG A 159 -21.63 9.73 -8.00
N GLN A 160 -22.32 9.12 -8.96
CA GLN A 160 -22.51 7.67 -9.01
C GLN A 160 -21.19 6.92 -9.22
N GLU A 161 -20.31 7.41 -10.10
CA GLU A 161 -18.99 6.83 -10.34
C GLU A 161 -18.07 7.00 -9.15
N TYR A 162 -18.09 8.18 -8.51
CA TYR A 162 -17.34 8.44 -7.30
C TYR A 162 -17.72 7.46 -6.18
N LEU A 163 -19.01 7.26 -5.93
CA LEU A 163 -19.49 6.32 -4.92
C LEU A 163 -19.12 4.87 -5.23
N ALA A 164 -19.21 4.46 -6.50
CA ALA A 164 -18.82 3.13 -6.94
C ALA A 164 -17.31 2.90 -6.78
N LEU A 165 -16.49 3.86 -7.20
CA LEU A 165 -15.03 3.83 -7.05
C LEU A 165 -14.65 3.72 -5.57
N ARG A 166 -15.27 4.54 -4.71
CA ARG A 166 -15.05 4.49 -3.26
C ARG A 166 -15.36 3.11 -2.68
N ALA A 167 -16.51 2.53 -3.03
CA ALA A 167 -16.90 1.20 -2.55
C ALA A 167 -15.92 0.10 -3.02
N GLU A 168 -15.51 0.13 -4.29
CA GLU A 168 -14.55 -0.83 -4.86
C GLU A 168 -13.19 -0.74 -4.16
N CYS A 169 -12.68 0.48 -3.94
CA CYS A 169 -11.43 0.71 -3.21
C CYS A 169 -11.50 0.20 -1.76
N VAL A 170 -12.61 0.43 -1.05
CA VAL A 170 -12.79 -0.07 0.33
C VAL A 170 -12.70 -1.60 0.36
N LEU A 171 -13.37 -2.30 -0.55
CA LEU A 171 -13.31 -3.77 -0.63
C LEU A 171 -11.88 -4.28 -0.90
N LEU A 172 -11.15 -3.61 -1.79
CA LEU A 172 -9.76 -3.96 -2.09
C LEU A 172 -8.84 -3.73 -0.88
N LEU A 173 -9.03 -2.64 -0.13
CA LEU A 173 -8.28 -2.35 1.08
C LEU A 173 -8.59 -3.35 2.20
N GLN A 174 -9.86 -3.74 2.39
CA GLN A 174 -10.24 -4.80 3.33
C GLN A 174 -9.51 -6.11 3.00
N ARG A 175 -9.49 -6.48 1.71
CA ARG A 175 -8.78 -7.68 1.25
C ARG A 175 -7.27 -7.59 1.53
N LEU A 176 -6.65 -6.44 1.27
CA LEU A 176 -5.22 -6.23 1.53
C LEU A 176 -4.88 -6.32 3.03
N LEU A 177 -5.74 -5.78 3.91
CA LEU A 177 -5.58 -5.87 5.36
C LEU A 177 -5.77 -7.28 5.90
N SER A 178 -6.66 -8.06 5.29
CA SER A 178 -6.91 -9.45 5.68
C SER A 178 -5.79 -10.42 5.28
N ALA A 179 -4.87 -9.99 4.42
CA ALA A 179 -3.77 -10.84 3.96
C ALA A 179 -2.67 -10.95 5.04
N PRO A 180 -1.99 -12.11 5.13
CA PRO A 180 -0.89 -12.33 6.07
C PRO A 180 0.43 -11.69 5.57
N VAL A 181 0.37 -10.45 5.09
CA VAL A 181 1.52 -9.69 4.57
C VAL A 181 1.57 -8.34 5.27
N ARG A 182 2.68 -8.09 5.96
CA ARG A 182 3.00 -6.86 6.67
C ARG A 182 3.96 -6.00 5.84
N PRO A 183 3.54 -4.83 5.34
CA PRO A 183 4.49 -3.89 4.77
C PRO A 183 5.38 -3.29 5.88
N LEU A 184 6.69 -3.30 5.67
CA LEU A 184 7.68 -2.85 6.67
C LEU A 184 8.08 -1.38 6.51
N LEU A 185 8.02 -0.85 5.29
CA LEU A 185 8.41 0.51 4.91
C LEU A 185 7.22 1.46 4.85
N LEU A 186 7.52 2.78 4.83
CA LEU A 186 6.58 3.88 4.67
C LEU A 186 5.53 3.87 5.78
N ARG A 187 5.93 4.22 7.01
CA ARG A 187 5.04 4.16 8.19
C ARG A 187 4.48 5.51 8.59
N VAL A 188 5.19 6.58 8.24
CA VAL A 188 4.75 7.95 8.49
C VAL A 188 3.68 8.27 7.46
N PHE A 189 2.69 9.06 7.86
CA PHE A 189 1.65 9.58 6.96
C PHE A 189 2.07 10.93 6.39
N ASP A 190 1.47 11.36 5.28
CA ASP A 190 1.59 12.76 4.83
C ASP A 190 0.73 13.70 5.69
N ARG A 191 -0.40 13.19 6.21
CA ARG A 191 -1.24 13.89 7.21
C ARG A 191 -1.57 12.96 8.38
N PRO A 192 -1.55 13.43 9.64
CA PRO A 192 -1.94 12.63 10.79
C PRO A 192 -3.47 12.59 10.91
N ILE A 193 -4.13 11.69 10.19
CA ILE A 193 -5.61 11.67 10.10
C ILE A 193 -6.24 10.63 11.03
N PHE A 194 -5.67 9.42 11.07
CA PHE A 194 -6.26 8.29 11.79
C PHE A 194 -5.68 8.09 13.18
N PHE A 195 -4.41 8.43 13.32
CA PHE A 195 -3.71 8.39 14.59
C PHE A 195 -3.71 9.82 15.09
N GLY A 196 -4.85 10.20 15.69
CA GLY A 196 -4.89 11.37 16.57
C GLY A 196 -3.64 11.27 17.43
N GLN A 197 -2.86 12.35 17.47
CA GLN A 197 -1.60 12.41 18.18
C GLN A 197 -1.78 11.58 19.44
N THR A 198 -1.06 10.45 19.54
CA THR A 198 -0.88 9.82 20.83
C THR A 198 -0.14 10.91 21.60
N GLU A 199 -0.92 11.78 22.22
CA GLU A 199 -0.50 12.78 23.17
C GLU A 199 0.34 11.95 24.11
N ALA A 200 1.66 12.09 23.99
CA ALA A 200 2.58 11.38 24.86
C ALA A 200 2.00 11.63 26.25
N PRO A 201 1.58 10.57 26.98
CA PRO A 201 0.82 10.71 28.21
C PRO A 201 1.55 11.79 29.00
N PRO A 202 0.88 12.92 29.34
CA PRO A 202 1.53 14.15 29.74
C PRO A 202 2.61 13.74 30.70
N GLN A 203 3.89 13.93 30.28
CA GLN A 203 5.01 13.55 31.13
C GLN A 203 4.65 14.15 32.46
N GLN A 204 4.42 13.29 33.45
CA GLN A 204 4.15 13.71 34.81
C GLN A 204 5.43 14.40 35.20
N THR A 205 5.51 15.70 34.90
CA THR A 205 6.41 16.62 35.55
C THR A 205 6.10 16.35 37.00
N SER A 206 7.04 15.69 37.64
CA SER A 206 6.97 15.37 39.05
C SER A 206 7.11 16.71 39.72
N VAL A 207 6.03 17.49 39.72
CA VAL A 207 5.92 18.71 40.50
C VAL A 207 5.98 18.19 41.92
N THR A 208 7.18 18.26 42.47
CA THR A 208 7.49 18.03 43.87
C THR A 208 6.97 19.26 44.64
N GLY A 209 5.71 19.60 44.40
CA GLY A 209 4.98 20.69 45.01
C GLY A 209 4.08 20.08 46.05
N ARG A 210 4.41 20.37 47.32
CA ARG A 210 3.57 20.11 48.49
C ARG A 210 2.08 20.20 48.14
N LEU A 211 1.36 19.10 48.35
CA LEU A 211 -0.10 19.12 48.43
C LEU A 211 -0.53 20.24 49.39
N PRO A 212 -1.40 21.17 48.97
CA PRO A 212 -2.06 22.09 49.90
C PRO A 212 -2.82 21.27 50.93
N ALA A 213 -2.73 21.67 52.20
CA ALA A 213 -3.46 21.02 53.27
C ALA A 213 -4.96 21.01 52.97
N MET A 214 -5.56 19.82 53.08
CA MET A 214 -6.98 19.60 52.84
C MET A 214 -7.81 20.43 53.84
N PRO A 215 -8.75 21.28 53.39
CA PRO A 215 -9.62 22.02 54.30
C PRO A 215 -10.53 21.04 55.06
N ALA A 216 -10.54 21.15 56.38
CA ALA A 216 -11.07 20.15 57.32
C ALA A 216 -12.60 20.17 57.51
N THR A 217 -13.37 20.97 56.78
CA THR A 217 -14.82 21.06 57.02
C THR A 217 -15.59 21.30 55.74
N LEU A 218 -16.30 20.26 55.30
CA LEU A 218 -17.43 20.35 54.38
C LEU A 218 -18.68 20.78 55.18
N PRO A 219 -19.44 21.81 54.74
CA PRO A 219 -20.75 22.11 55.29
C PRO A 219 -21.71 20.94 55.03
N ALA A 220 -22.41 20.47 56.06
CA ALA A 220 -23.22 19.26 56.03
C ALA A 220 -24.60 19.36 55.34
N ASP A 221 -24.94 20.49 54.70
CA ASP A 221 -26.29 20.71 54.16
C ASP A 221 -26.28 21.16 52.71
N ALA A 222 -26.17 20.19 51.80
CA ALA A 222 -26.62 20.34 50.41
C ALA A 222 -27.05 18.98 49.87
N ARG A 223 -28.20 18.48 50.33
CA ARG A 223 -28.89 17.36 49.69
C ARG A 223 -29.35 17.81 48.30
N PRO A 224 -28.88 17.20 47.20
CA PRO A 224 -29.46 17.44 45.89
C PRO A 224 -30.89 16.91 45.91
N ARG A 225 -31.86 17.79 45.64
CA ARG A 225 -33.24 17.38 45.37
C ARG A 225 -33.23 16.45 44.16
N GLN A 226 -33.58 15.19 44.39
CA GLN A 226 -33.90 14.24 43.31
C GLN A 226 -35.00 14.86 42.44
N PRO A 227 -34.82 14.93 41.10
CA PRO A 227 -35.91 15.24 40.21
C PRO A 227 -36.96 14.13 40.33
N GLN A 228 -38.16 14.51 40.78
CA GLN A 228 -39.34 13.66 40.70
C GLN A 228 -39.53 13.23 39.24
N GLN A 229 -39.36 11.94 39.00
CA GLN A 229 -39.74 11.30 37.75
C GLN A 229 -41.27 11.41 37.61
N SER A 230 -41.70 12.34 36.76
CA SER A 230 -43.09 12.46 36.31
C SER A 230 -43.49 11.15 35.62
N ALA A 231 -44.46 10.46 36.19
CA ALA A 231 -45.03 9.20 35.70
C ALA A 231 -45.99 9.42 34.51
N ASP A 232 -45.56 10.12 33.47
CA ASP A 232 -46.42 10.47 32.31
C ASP A 232 -45.85 10.06 30.94
N ALA A 233 -44.78 9.27 30.90
CA ALA A 233 -44.19 8.77 29.65
C ALA A 233 -44.69 7.37 29.21
N ALA A 234 -45.69 6.80 29.88
CA ALA A 234 -46.17 5.44 29.62
C ALA A 234 -47.34 5.34 28.61
N ARG A 235 -47.76 6.43 27.94
CA ARG A 235 -49.00 6.44 27.14
C ARG A 235 -48.87 6.74 25.64
N ILE A 236 -47.66 6.81 25.08
CA ILE A 236 -47.46 7.09 23.63
C ILE A 236 -46.81 5.92 22.86
N GLN A 237 -46.57 4.76 23.49
CA GLN A 237 -45.93 3.61 22.81
C GLN A 237 -46.88 2.51 22.28
N GLU A 238 -48.18 2.78 22.10
CA GLU A 238 -49.15 1.75 21.70
C GLU A 238 -49.82 1.95 20.33
N ALA A 239 -49.33 2.88 19.48
CA ALA A 239 -49.95 3.19 18.19
C ALA A 239 -49.07 3.00 16.94
N SER A 240 -48.00 2.19 17.00
CA SER A 240 -47.19 1.90 15.80
C SER A 240 -46.73 0.44 15.78
N ARG A 241 -47.70 -0.48 15.73
CA ARG A 241 -47.48 -1.83 15.18
C ARG A 241 -47.52 -1.71 13.65
N PRO A 242 -46.41 -1.92 12.92
CA PRO A 242 -46.51 -2.22 11.50
C PRO A 242 -47.21 -3.58 11.35
N GLN A 243 -48.32 -3.58 10.63
CA GLN A 243 -49.02 -4.78 10.22
C GLN A 243 -48.04 -5.67 9.43
N THR A 244 -47.82 -6.88 9.92
CA THR A 244 -47.21 -7.96 9.17
C THR A 244 -48.22 -8.36 8.08
N GLY A 245 -48.15 -7.67 6.95
CA GLY A 245 -48.87 -8.05 5.74
C GLY A 245 -48.31 -9.37 5.23
N ALA A 246 -49.17 -10.39 5.26
CA ALA A 246 -48.93 -11.67 4.62
C ALA A 246 -48.60 -11.45 3.12
N LEU A 247 -47.44 -11.94 2.71
CA LEU A 247 -47.03 -11.98 1.32
C LEU A 247 -47.97 -12.91 0.53
N PRO A 248 -48.52 -12.49 -0.63
CA PRO A 248 -49.18 -13.40 -1.54
C PRO A 248 -48.18 -14.40 -2.14
N PRO A 249 -48.64 -15.60 -2.55
CA PRO A 249 -47.79 -16.60 -3.19
C PRO A 249 -47.24 -16.02 -4.50
N ASN A 250 -45.91 -15.99 -4.59
CA ASN A 250 -45.17 -15.49 -5.73
C ASN A 250 -45.41 -16.43 -6.92
N HIS A 251 -46.21 -15.98 -7.89
CA HIS A 251 -46.21 -16.52 -9.24
C HIS A 251 -44.86 -16.20 -9.88
N LEU A 252 -43.98 -17.20 -9.95
CA LEU A 252 -42.80 -17.17 -10.81
C LEU A 252 -43.26 -17.08 -12.27
N PRO A 253 -42.87 -16.04 -13.03
CA PRO A 253 -42.95 -16.11 -14.47
C PRO A 253 -41.97 -17.19 -14.96
N GLU A 254 -42.54 -18.23 -15.56
CA GLU A 254 -41.86 -19.28 -16.29
C GLU A 254 -40.92 -18.63 -17.32
N MET A 255 -39.60 -18.81 -17.16
CA MET A 255 -38.66 -18.38 -18.18
C MET A 255 -38.84 -19.29 -19.41
N PRO A 256 -38.93 -18.74 -20.63
CA PRO A 256 -38.87 -19.54 -21.84
C PRO A 256 -37.48 -20.20 -21.93
N SER A 257 -37.46 -21.53 -21.86
CA SER A 257 -36.33 -22.37 -22.21
C SER A 257 -35.94 -22.11 -23.66
N ALA A 258 -34.90 -21.30 -23.88
CA ALA A 258 -34.27 -21.20 -25.19
C ALA A 258 -33.54 -22.52 -25.48
N PRO A 259 -33.74 -23.14 -26.64
CA PRO A 259 -33.01 -24.35 -27.02
C PRO A 259 -31.52 -24.04 -27.16
N LEU A 260 -30.68 -24.89 -26.56
CA LEU A 260 -29.25 -24.91 -26.84
C LEU A 260 -29.03 -25.10 -28.34
N PRO A 261 -28.11 -24.36 -28.99
CA PRO A 261 -27.68 -24.70 -30.33
C PRO A 261 -27.05 -26.09 -30.33
N GLU A 262 -27.57 -26.97 -31.18
CA GLU A 262 -26.96 -28.26 -31.51
C GLU A 262 -25.48 -28.04 -31.90
N THR A 263 -24.57 -28.46 -31.03
CA THR A 263 -23.19 -28.75 -31.42
C THR A 263 -23.22 -29.89 -32.43
N GLY A 264 -23.14 -29.53 -33.71
CA GLY A 264 -22.97 -30.47 -34.80
C GLY A 264 -21.69 -31.31 -34.64
N PRO A 265 -21.59 -32.45 -35.35
CA PRO A 265 -20.49 -33.39 -35.20
C PRO A 265 -19.16 -32.73 -35.58
N ILE A 266 -18.22 -32.76 -34.65
CA ILE A 266 -16.82 -32.43 -34.89
C ILE A 266 -16.30 -33.42 -35.94
N LYS A 267 -16.11 -32.93 -37.17
CA LYS A 267 -15.44 -33.68 -38.23
C LYS A 267 -14.06 -34.08 -37.76
N ALA A 268 -13.79 -35.37 -37.92
CA ALA A 268 -12.51 -36.03 -37.66
C ALA A 268 -11.34 -35.25 -38.26
N SER A 269 -10.26 -35.18 -37.48
CA SER A 269 -8.93 -34.79 -37.91
C SER A 269 -8.54 -35.46 -39.22
N PRO A 270 -8.03 -34.73 -40.22
CA PRO A 270 -7.29 -35.34 -41.29
C PRO A 270 -5.90 -35.78 -40.79
N GLU A 271 -5.61 -37.00 -41.19
CA GLU A 271 -4.37 -37.77 -41.21
C GLU A 271 -3.08 -36.95 -41.48
N PRO A 272 -1.92 -37.35 -40.89
CA PRO A 272 -0.65 -36.65 -41.05
C PRO A 272 -0.06 -36.83 -42.47
N ALA A 273 0.01 -35.74 -43.23
CA ALA A 273 0.73 -35.69 -44.49
C ALA A 273 2.25 -35.50 -44.25
N LYS A 274 2.98 -36.60 -44.46
CA LYS A 274 4.33 -36.73 -45.04
C LYS A 274 5.33 -35.58 -44.90
N GLU A 275 6.44 -35.91 -44.25
CA GLU A 275 7.79 -35.37 -44.44
C GLU A 275 8.04 -34.84 -45.85
N VAL A 276 8.38 -33.55 -45.93
CA VAL A 276 9.15 -32.98 -47.03
C VAL A 276 10.30 -32.19 -46.42
N THR A 277 11.45 -32.85 -46.38
CA THR A 277 12.78 -32.28 -46.21
C THR A 277 13.00 -31.16 -47.23
N LYS A 278 13.06 -29.90 -46.77
CA LYS A 278 13.66 -28.79 -47.52
C LYS A 278 14.38 -27.82 -46.57
N ASP A 279 15.51 -27.36 -47.06
CA ASP A 279 16.61 -26.66 -46.42
C ASP A 279 16.27 -25.45 -45.53
N PRO A 280 17.10 -25.17 -44.51
CA PRO A 280 16.98 -23.98 -43.66
C PRO A 280 17.37 -22.72 -44.45
N THR A 281 16.36 -22.00 -44.96
CA THR A 281 16.55 -20.68 -45.53
C THR A 281 16.56 -19.61 -44.43
N THR A 282 17.71 -19.00 -44.30
CA THR A 282 18.13 -17.89 -43.44
C THR A 282 17.11 -16.75 -43.36
N LEU A 283 16.37 -16.68 -42.24
CA LEU A 283 15.61 -15.49 -41.86
C LEU A 283 16.56 -14.44 -41.27
N LYS A 284 16.84 -13.40 -42.06
CA LYS A 284 17.57 -12.19 -41.69
C LYS A 284 16.97 -11.56 -40.42
N ARG A 285 17.68 -11.69 -39.31
CA ARG A 285 17.54 -10.81 -38.13
C ARG A 285 17.84 -9.36 -38.52
N PRO A 286 17.05 -8.36 -38.08
CA PRO A 286 17.48 -6.97 -38.13
C PRO A 286 18.74 -6.78 -37.27
N ALA A 287 19.78 -6.19 -37.86
CA ALA A 287 21.07 -5.96 -37.23
C ALA A 287 20.93 -4.95 -36.09
N MET A 288 21.21 -5.38 -34.86
CA MET A 288 21.55 -4.47 -33.77
C MET A 288 22.86 -3.75 -34.12
N PRO A 289 23.01 -2.46 -33.78
CA PRO A 289 24.27 -1.76 -33.92
C PRO A 289 25.34 -2.45 -33.06
N PRO A 290 26.60 -2.54 -33.54
CA PRO A 290 27.67 -3.18 -32.80
C PRO A 290 27.94 -2.42 -31.49
N VAL A 291 27.85 -3.16 -30.38
CA VAL A 291 28.43 -2.74 -29.10
C VAL A 291 29.94 -2.59 -29.32
N VAL A 292 30.40 -1.35 -29.41
CA VAL A 292 31.82 -0.99 -29.40
C VAL A 292 32.37 -1.44 -28.05
N ARG A 293 33.05 -2.59 -28.03
CA ARG A 293 33.90 -2.99 -26.92
C ARG A 293 35.11 -2.07 -26.89
N PRO A 294 35.39 -1.33 -25.80
CA PRO A 294 36.66 -0.65 -25.64
C PRO A 294 37.77 -1.69 -25.44
N THR A 295 38.41 -2.12 -26.52
CA THR A 295 39.73 -2.75 -26.48
C THR A 295 40.76 -1.66 -26.26
N GLY A 296 41.24 -1.52 -25.02
CA GLY A 296 42.27 -0.51 -24.73
C GLY A 296 42.54 -0.25 -23.25
N GLY A 297 42.52 -1.27 -22.40
CA GLY A 297 42.97 -1.15 -21.01
C GLY A 297 44.48 -1.38 -20.92
N GLY A 298 45.28 -0.36 -21.22
CA GLY A 298 46.71 -0.35 -20.88
C GLY A 298 46.90 -0.40 -19.35
N PRO A 299 48.05 -0.90 -18.86
CA PRO A 299 48.34 -0.92 -17.42
C PRO A 299 48.40 0.52 -16.90
N THR A 300 47.34 0.92 -16.20
CA THR A 300 47.30 2.20 -15.49
C THR A 300 48.33 2.11 -14.37
N ARG A 301 49.50 2.72 -14.57
CA ARG A 301 50.47 2.97 -13.50
C ARG A 301 49.75 3.72 -12.40
N ARG A 302 49.66 3.11 -11.22
CA ARG A 302 49.16 3.79 -10.02
C ARG A 302 50.04 5.02 -9.78
N PRO A 303 49.46 6.19 -9.50
CA PRO A 303 50.23 7.33 -9.04
C PRO A 303 50.95 6.96 -7.73
N PRO A 304 52.18 7.46 -7.51
CA PRO A 304 52.93 7.19 -6.30
C PRO A 304 52.15 7.69 -5.08
N VAL A 305 52.07 6.84 -4.06
CA VAL A 305 51.49 7.17 -2.76
C VAL A 305 52.40 8.21 -2.10
N PRO A 306 51.88 9.39 -1.70
CA PRO A 306 52.67 10.34 -0.93
C PRO A 306 53.05 9.72 0.42
N PRO A 307 54.29 9.92 0.91
CA PRO A 307 54.72 9.39 2.19
C PRO A 307 53.84 9.95 3.31
N LEU A 308 53.46 9.08 4.26
CA LEU A 308 52.83 9.52 5.49
C LEU A 308 53.80 10.43 6.24
N PRO A 309 53.32 11.51 6.89
CA PRO A 309 54.13 12.26 7.83
C PRO A 309 54.51 11.32 8.98
N ASP A 310 55.80 11.30 9.31
CA ASP A 310 56.30 10.62 10.49
C ASP A 310 55.68 11.28 11.73
N ASP A 311 54.90 10.50 12.48
CA ASP A 311 54.46 10.84 13.84
C ASP A 311 55.69 10.75 14.77
N ASP A 312 56.58 11.74 14.62
CA ASP A 312 57.61 12.07 15.59
C ASP A 312 57.40 13.53 15.98
N GLU A 313 56.57 13.78 16.99
CA GLU A 313 56.94 14.74 18.03
C GLU A 313 56.08 14.58 19.31
N LYS A 314 56.82 14.69 20.42
CA LYS A 314 56.46 14.64 21.84
C LYS A 314 55.35 15.59 22.28
#